data_AF-A0A2N3AW00-F1
#
_entry.id   AF-A0A2N3AW00-F1
#
_cell.length_a   1.000
_cell.length_b   1.000
_cell.length_c   1.000
_cell.angle_alpha   90.00
_cell.angle_beta   90.00
_cell.angle_gamma   90.00
#
_symmetry.space_group_name_H-M   'P 1'
#
loop_
_entity.id
_entity.type
_entity.pdbx_description
1 polymer ?
#
loop_
_entity_poly.entity_id
_entity_poly.type
_entity_poly.pdbx_seq_one_letter_code
_entity_poly.pdbx_strand_id
1 'polypeptide(L)'
;MTYCVGMVLDKGLVLMSDTRTNSGVDNISTFRKLFHWNVPGERMIAVMTAGNLATTQAVISQLEERTKAPEERDNALLKGPTMFQVVTEIGR
;
A
#
# COMPACT_ATOMS: atom_id res chain seq x y z
N MET A 1 12.50 -0.08 13.29
CA MET A 1 12.16 1.36 13.18
C MET A 1 11.35 1.48 11.91
N THR A 2 10.14 2.00 11.98
CA THR A 2 9.25 2.11 10.82
C THR A 2 8.87 3.58 10.64
N TYR A 3 9.20 4.14 9.48
CA TYR A 3 8.92 5.54 9.17
C TYR A 3 8.53 5.72 7.70
N CYS A 4 7.40 6.40 7.51
CA CYS A 4 6.83 6.74 6.22
C CYS A 4 6.42 8.21 6.24
N VAL A 5 6.61 8.91 5.13
CA VAL A 5 6.22 10.31 4.96
C VAL A 5 5.59 10.51 3.60
N GLY A 6 4.49 11.27 3.57
CA GLY A 6 3.84 11.72 2.36
C GLY A 6 3.62 13.23 2.43
N MET A 7 3.97 13.94 1.36
CA MET A 7 3.81 15.38 1.24
C MET A 7 2.94 15.70 0.04
N VAL A 8 1.94 16.56 0.25
CA VAL A 8 1.09 17.13 -0.79
C VAL A 8 1.62 18.52 -1.11
N LEU A 9 1.93 18.75 -2.38
CA LEU A 9 2.48 19.99 -2.91
C LEU A 9 1.59 20.46 -4.07
N ASP A 10 1.66 21.75 -4.40
CA ASP A 10 0.93 22.30 -5.55
C ASP A 10 1.29 21.59 -6.87
N LYS A 11 2.51 21.07 -6.98
CA LYS A 11 3.00 20.35 -8.17
C LYS A 11 2.78 18.83 -8.13
N GLY A 12 2.25 18.28 -7.03
CA GLY A 12 2.00 16.85 -6.90
C GLY A 12 2.38 16.28 -5.54
N LEU A 13 2.80 15.02 -5.52
CA LEU A 13 3.03 14.25 -4.30
C LEU A 13 4.48 13.80 -4.18
N VAL A 14 5.01 13.77 -2.95
CA VAL A 14 6.29 13.13 -2.62
C VAL A 14 6.04 12.10 -1.53
N LEU A 15 6.42 10.85 -1.79
CA LEU A 15 6.21 9.72 -0.88
C LEU A 15 7.56 9.03 -0.60
N MET A 16 7.83 8.69 0.66
CA MET A 16 9.03 7.95 1.04
C MET A 16 8.73 7.02 2.21
N SER A 17 9.26 5.80 2.17
CA SER A 17 9.21 4.85 3.27
C SER A 17 10.58 4.21 3.49
N ASP A 18 10.96 4.00 4.74
CA ASP A 18 12.08 3.12 5.07
C ASP A 18 11.68 1.63 4.91
N THR A 19 12.64 0.71 5.09
CA THR A 19 12.40 -0.73 4.91
C THR A 19 12.75 -1.60 6.13
N ARG A 20 13.35 -1.03 7.18
CA ARG A 20 13.69 -1.79 8.40
C ARG A 20 12.41 -2.13 9.15
N THR A 21 12.20 -3.39 9.51
CA THR A 21 10.97 -3.82 10.17
C THR A 21 11.30 -4.78 11.30
N ASN A 22 10.60 -4.62 12.43
CA ASN A 22 10.62 -5.63 13.49
C ASN A 22 9.53 -6.68 13.15
N SER A 23 9.95 -7.91 12.91
CA SER A 23 9.09 -9.05 12.57
C SER A 23 9.05 -10.12 13.67
N GLY A 24 9.52 -9.80 14.88
CA GLY A 24 9.57 -10.70 16.02
C GLY A 24 10.68 -10.32 17.00
N VAL A 25 10.68 -10.94 18.18
CA VAL A 25 11.80 -10.81 19.13
C VAL A 25 13.08 -11.25 18.41
N ASP A 26 14.10 -10.39 18.44
CA ASP A 26 15.38 -10.57 17.76
C ASP A 26 15.33 -10.80 16.24
N ASN A 27 14.21 -10.42 15.60
CA ASN A 27 14.06 -10.51 14.15
C ASN A 27 13.80 -9.13 13.55
N ILE A 28 14.88 -8.50 13.08
CA ILE A 28 14.84 -7.25 12.32
C ILE A 28 15.23 -7.54 10.88
N SER A 29 14.31 -7.30 9.97
CA SER A 29 14.42 -7.66 8.55
C SER A 29 14.03 -6.50 7.64
N THR A 30 14.28 -6.65 6.35
CA THR A 30 13.96 -5.66 5.32
C THR A 30 12.64 -6.01 4.64
N PHE A 31 11.62 -5.17 4.78
CA PHE A 31 10.34 -5.33 4.09
C PHE A 31 9.93 -4.04 3.39
N ARG A 32 9.34 -4.17 2.20
CA ARG A 32 8.75 -3.05 1.46
C ARG A 32 7.59 -2.46 2.28
N LYS A 33 7.57 -1.14 2.41
CA LYS A 33 6.50 -0.40 3.08
C LYS A 33 5.76 0.59 2.19
N LEU A 34 6.13 0.72 0.90
CA LEU A 34 5.42 1.53 -0.09
C LEU A 34 5.01 0.63 -1.25
N PHE A 35 3.70 0.56 -1.47
CA PHE A 35 3.05 -0.18 -2.55
C PHE A 35 2.34 0.80 -3.46
N HIS A 36 2.29 0.53 -4.76
CA HIS A 36 1.61 1.41 -5.71
C HIS A 36 0.98 0.61 -6.85
N TRP A 37 -0.08 1.18 -7.39
CA TRP A 37 -0.82 0.69 -8.55
C TRP A 37 -1.04 1.84 -9.51
N ASN A 38 -0.96 1.58 -10.81
CA ASN A 38 -0.97 2.61 -11.83
C ASN A 38 -1.74 2.13 -13.07
N VAL A 39 -2.59 3.02 -13.59
CA VAL A 39 -3.14 2.95 -14.95
C VAL A 39 -2.53 4.13 -15.71
N PRO A 40 -1.56 3.89 -16.62
CA PRO A 40 -0.83 4.96 -17.30
C PRO A 40 -1.77 5.96 -17.99
N GLY A 41 -1.55 7.25 -17.71
CA GLY A 41 -2.35 8.34 -18.27
C GLY A 41 -3.68 8.61 -17.56
N GLU A 42 -4.07 7.77 -16.58
CA GLU A 42 -5.35 7.90 -15.89
C GLU A 42 -5.17 8.13 -14.37
N ARG A 43 -4.55 7.19 -13.66
CA ARG A 43 -4.48 7.24 -12.18
C ARG A 43 -3.29 6.48 -11.62
N MET A 44 -2.78 6.96 -10.49
CA MET A 44 -1.81 6.24 -9.66
C MET A 44 -2.24 6.33 -8.19
N ILE A 45 -2.20 5.19 -7.51
CA ILE A 45 -2.55 5.05 -6.09
C ILE A 45 -1.35 4.44 -5.38
N ALA A 46 -0.98 5.00 -4.23
CA ALA A 46 0.08 4.47 -3.40
C ALA A 46 -0.39 4.32 -1.94
N VAL A 47 0.05 3.23 -1.29
CA VAL A 47 -0.22 2.92 0.11
C VAL A 47 1.12 2.70 0.81
N MET A 48 1.29 3.37 1.96
CA MET A 48 2.44 3.15 2.84
C MET A 48 2.01 2.49 4.15
N THR A 49 2.84 1.60 4.69
CA THR A 49 2.48 0.78 5.85
C THR A 49 3.36 1.06 7.07
N ALA A 50 2.76 1.00 8.25
CA ALA A 50 3.44 1.09 9.54
C ALA A 50 2.72 0.23 10.59
N GLY A 51 3.43 -0.14 11.66
CA GLY A 51 2.89 -0.98 12.73
C GLY A 51 3.17 -2.47 12.54
N ASN A 52 2.19 -3.31 12.85
CA ASN A 52 2.34 -4.77 12.84
C ASN A 52 2.53 -5.31 11.41
N LEU A 53 3.62 -6.06 11.19
CA LEU A 53 3.96 -6.58 9.86
C LEU A 53 2.90 -7.58 9.34
N ALA A 54 2.37 -8.45 10.19
CA ALA A 54 1.36 -9.43 9.76
C ALA A 54 0.07 -8.73 9.35
N THR A 55 -0.41 -7.75 10.12
CA THR A 55 -1.60 -6.97 9.78
C THR A 55 -1.43 -6.20 8.47
N THR A 56 -0.31 -5.49 8.32
CA THR A 56 -0.06 -4.69 7.10
C THR A 56 0.09 -5.57 5.85
N GLN A 57 0.74 -6.74 5.97
CA GLN A 57 0.81 -7.71 4.88
C GLN A 57 -0.55 -8.33 4.55
N ALA A 58 -1.38 -8.62 5.55
CA ALA A 58 -2.73 -9.14 5.33
C ALA A 58 -3.59 -8.16 4.52
N VAL A 59 -3.59 -6.87 4.90
CA VAL A 59 -4.31 -5.82 4.16
C VAL A 59 -3.80 -5.71 2.72
N ILE A 60 -2.49 -5.59 2.51
CA ILE A 60 -1.93 -5.50 1.15
C ILE A 60 -2.24 -6.76 0.33
N SER A 61 -2.18 -7.94 0.94
CA SER A 61 -2.48 -9.20 0.26
C SER A 61 -3.94 -9.29 -0.19
N GLN A 62 -4.88 -8.75 0.59
CA GLN A 62 -6.29 -8.67 0.22
C GLN A 62 -6.50 -7.69 -0.94
N LEU A 63 -5.89 -6.50 -0.86
CA LEU A 63 -5.96 -5.48 -1.90
C LEU A 63 -5.37 -5.94 -3.25
N GLU A 64 -4.31 -6.76 -3.22
CA GLU A 64 -3.71 -7.36 -4.42
C GLU A 64 -4.42 -8.64 -4.89
N GLU A 65 -5.46 -9.09 -4.16
CA GLU A 65 -6.17 -10.35 -4.40
C GLU A 65 -5.21 -11.53 -4.63
N ARG A 66 -4.17 -11.67 -3.80
CA ARG A 66 -3.08 -12.65 -4.04
C ARG A 66 -3.54 -14.11 -4.13
N THR A 67 -4.74 -14.42 -3.65
CA THR A 67 -5.35 -15.74 -3.72
C THR A 67 -5.89 -16.10 -5.12
N LYS A 68 -6.06 -15.11 -6.01
CA LYS A 68 -6.56 -15.31 -7.37
C LYS A 68 -5.45 -15.40 -8.41
N ALA A 69 -5.75 -16.10 -9.52
CA ALA A 69 -4.91 -16.10 -10.71
C ALA A 69 -4.74 -14.67 -11.25
N PRO A 70 -3.58 -14.30 -11.81
CA PRO A 70 -3.33 -12.92 -12.25
C PRO A 70 -4.39 -12.34 -13.18
N GLU A 71 -4.97 -13.17 -14.05
CA GLU A 71 -6.04 -12.80 -14.99
C GLU A 71 -7.41 -12.59 -14.33
N GLU A 72 -7.61 -13.10 -13.12
CA GLU A 72 -8.83 -12.96 -12.33
C GLU A 72 -8.72 -11.86 -11.26
N ARG A 73 -7.55 -11.24 -11.13
CA ARG A 73 -7.32 -10.18 -10.14
C ARG A 73 -8.06 -8.92 -10.55
N ASP A 74 -8.93 -8.50 -9.67
CA ASP A 74 -9.71 -7.29 -9.79
C ASP A 74 -9.31 -6.29 -8.70
N ASN A 75 -8.46 -5.33 -9.05
CA ASN A 75 -7.97 -4.38 -8.07
C ASN A 75 -9.02 -3.29 -7.77
N ALA A 76 -9.74 -3.46 -6.67
CA ALA A 76 -10.77 -2.54 -6.20
C ALA A 76 -10.27 -1.09 -6.06
N LEU A 77 -8.98 -0.89 -5.73
CA LEU A 77 -8.39 0.45 -5.63
C LEU A 77 -8.41 1.17 -6.98
N LEU A 78 -8.10 0.47 -8.07
CA LEU A 78 -8.09 1.07 -9.41
C LEU A 78 -9.50 1.36 -9.93
N LYS A 79 -10.53 0.68 -9.42
CA LYS A 79 -11.93 0.88 -9.80
C LYS A 79 -12.66 1.96 -9.00
N GLY A 80 -12.14 2.36 -7.84
CA GLY A 80 -12.73 3.40 -7.00
C GLY A 80 -12.95 4.72 -7.78
N PRO A 81 -14.18 5.27 -7.85
CA PRO A 81 -14.42 6.52 -8.59
C PRO A 81 -13.81 7.76 -7.93
N THR A 82 -13.57 7.71 -6.62
CA THR A 82 -12.99 8.81 -5.84
C THR A 82 -11.93 8.30 -4.87
N MET A 83 -10.97 9.15 -4.49
CA MET A 83 -9.98 8.80 -3.46
C MET A 83 -10.63 8.47 -2.11
N PHE A 84 -11.81 9.02 -1.82
CA PHE A 84 -12.58 8.68 -0.62
C PHE A 84 -13.04 7.21 -0.61
N GLN A 85 -13.55 6.73 -1.75
CA GLN A 85 -13.93 5.32 -1.89
C GLN A 85 -12.71 4.40 -1.85
N VAL A 86 -11.60 4.81 -2.47
CA VAL A 86 -10.33 4.06 -2.39
C VAL A 86 -9.89 3.87 -0.95
N VAL A 87 -9.88 4.93 -0.11
CA VAL A 87 -9.49 4.79 1.30
C VAL A 87 -10.54 4.04 2.14
N THR A 88 -11.82 4.09 1.76
CA THR A 88 -12.88 3.31 2.42
C THR A 88 -12.65 1.82 2.22
N GLU A 89 -12.24 1.41 1.01
CA GLU A 89 -11.92 0.00 0.72
C GLU A 89 -10.69 -0.47 1.51
N ILE A 90 -9.67 0.38 1.66
CA ILE A 90 -8.48 0.07 2.47
C ILE A 90 -8.82 -0.11 3.96
N GLY A 91 -9.81 0.64 4.46
CA GLY A 91 -10.20 0.64 5.88
C GLY A 91 -11.23 -0.42 6.27
N ARG A 92 -11.67 -1.25 5.33
CA ARG A 92 -12.68 -2.30 5.54
C ARG A 92 -12.13 -3.50 6.30
#